data_AF-A0A661W3L4-F1
#
_entry.id   AF-A0A661W3L4-F1
#
_cell.length_a   1.000
_cell.length_b   1.000
_cell.length_c   1.000
_cell.angle_alpha   90.00
_cell.angle_beta   90.00
_cell.angle_gamma   90.00
#
_symmetry.space_group_name_H-M   'P 1'
#
loop_
_entity.id
_entity.type
_entity.pdbx_description
1 polymer ?
#
loop_
_entity_poly.entity_id
_entity_poly.type
_entity_poly.pdbx_seq_one_letter_code
_entity_poly.pdbx_strand_id
1 'polypeptide(L)'
;MIRFDVSALTQARLGTSLTLNVDIGPQSLTDLEVDFLRGTVRVIRVQGGLLVQGTVETQVWLECVRCLDSFALPITLELEETFGLSGASRRQD
;
A
#
# COMPACT_ATOMS: atom_id res chain seq x y z
N MET A 1 11.20 6.02 3.16
CA MET A 1 10.76 5.28 1.96
C MET A 1 10.45 3.85 2.36
N ILE A 2 9.19 3.45 2.30
CA ILE A 2 8.72 2.10 2.66
C ILE A 2 9.00 1.16 1.49
N ARG A 3 9.57 -0.02 1.76
CA ARG A 3 9.91 -0.99 0.71
C ARG A 3 9.63 -2.40 1.22
N PHE A 4 8.99 -3.21 0.37
CA PHE A 4 8.76 -4.63 0.61
C PHE A 4 9.42 -5.44 -0.50
N ASP A 5 10.04 -6.56 -0.15
CA ASP A 5 10.60 -7.48 -1.13
C ASP A 5 9.49 -8.38 -1.71
N VAL A 6 9.30 -8.28 -3.03
CA VAL A 6 8.34 -9.07 -3.82
C VAL A 6 9.05 -9.88 -4.92
N SER A 7 10.38 -9.96 -4.87
CA SER A 7 11.20 -10.62 -5.90
C SER A 7 10.78 -12.07 -6.14
N ALA A 8 10.35 -12.79 -5.10
CA ALA A 8 9.85 -14.16 -5.18
C ALA A 8 8.67 -14.33 -6.16
N LEU A 9 7.88 -13.27 -6.42
CA LEU A 9 6.75 -13.31 -7.34
C LEU A 9 7.14 -13.06 -8.80
N THR A 10 8.32 -12.53 -9.07
CA THR A 10 8.78 -12.15 -10.42
C THR A 10 9.01 -13.36 -11.33
N GLN A 11 9.29 -14.53 -10.77
CA GLN A 11 9.45 -15.80 -11.50
C GLN A 11 8.40 -16.85 -11.10
N ALA A 12 7.44 -16.48 -10.23
CA ALA A 12 6.39 -17.38 -9.79
C ALA A 12 5.33 -17.64 -10.88
N ARG A 13 4.51 -18.68 -10.67
CA ARG A 13 3.36 -18.99 -11.52
C ARG A 13 2.29 -17.90 -11.37
N LEU A 14 1.47 -17.71 -12.41
CA LEU A 14 0.30 -16.85 -12.32
C LEU A 14 -0.61 -17.30 -11.17
N GLY A 15 -1.14 -16.34 -10.43
CA GLY A 15 -1.96 -16.58 -9.24
C GLY A 15 -1.17 -16.83 -7.95
N THR A 16 0.14 -17.05 -8.00
CA THR A 16 0.97 -17.11 -6.78
C THR A 16 0.89 -15.78 -6.05
N SER A 17 0.71 -15.83 -4.73
CA SER A 17 0.57 -14.63 -3.90
C SER A 17 1.52 -14.62 -2.71
N LEU A 18 1.93 -13.42 -2.32
CA LEU A 18 2.64 -13.13 -1.08
C LEU A 18 1.77 -12.20 -0.23
N THR A 19 1.62 -12.53 1.05
CA THR A 19 0.97 -11.65 2.02
C THR A 19 2.04 -10.89 2.80
N LEU A 20 1.93 -9.57 2.81
CA LEU A 20 2.79 -8.64 3.53
C LEU A 20 2.01 -8.08 4.71
N ASN A 21 2.53 -8.28 5.91
CA ASN A 21 2.02 -7.60 7.10
C ASN A 21 2.69 -6.23 7.18
N VAL A 22 1.89 -5.19 7.11
CA VAL A 22 2.33 -3.81 7.31
C VAL A 22 2.20 -3.52 8.80
N ASP A 23 3.33 -3.27 9.45
CA ASP A 23 3.37 -2.72 10.81
C ASP A 23 4.58 -1.80 10.89
N ILE A 24 4.33 -0.54 10.55
CA ILE A 24 5.34 0.49 10.41
C ILE A 24 4.94 1.62 11.36
N GLY A 25 5.91 2.12 12.13
CA GLY A 25 5.73 3.28 13.00
C GLY A 25 5.57 4.59 12.22
N PRO A 26 5.88 5.74 12.84
CA PRO A 26 5.64 7.05 12.23
C PRO A 26 6.29 7.18 10.85
N GLN A 27 5.57 7.73 9.88
CA GLN A 27 6.03 7.94 8.52
C GLN A 27 5.67 9.35 8.02
N SER A 28 6.62 9.95 7.30
CA SER A 28 6.40 11.16 6.52
C SER A 28 6.08 10.78 5.07
N LEU A 29 4.82 11.00 4.68
CA LEU A 29 4.26 10.73 3.35
C LEU A 29 4.17 12.04 2.57
N THR A 30 5.31 12.55 2.10
CA THR A 30 5.44 13.79 1.32
C THR A 30 4.91 15.05 2.03
N ASP A 31 3.60 15.23 2.10
CA ASP A 31 2.88 16.34 2.73
C ASP A 31 2.04 15.90 3.94
N LEU A 32 2.07 14.61 4.29
CA LEU A 32 1.28 14.02 5.38
C LEU A 32 2.15 13.27 6.38
N GLU A 33 2.09 13.64 7.65
CA GLU A 33 2.67 12.86 8.74
C GLU A 33 1.63 11.89 9.31
N VAL A 34 2.00 10.62 9.41
CA VAL A 34 1.16 9.57 10.02
C VAL A 34 1.90 8.89 11.16
N ASP A 35 1.17 8.55 12.23
CA ASP A 35 1.78 7.93 13.42
C ASP A 35 2.10 6.45 13.21
N PHE A 36 1.39 5.79 12.29
CA PHE A 36 1.63 4.40 11.91
C PHE A 36 0.98 4.07 10.57
N LEU A 37 1.42 2.97 9.97
CA LEU A 37 0.70 2.27 8.91
C LEU A 37 0.59 0.81 9.34
N ARG A 38 -0.63 0.29 9.44
CA ARG A 38 -0.87 -1.10 9.88
C ARG A 38 -1.88 -1.79 9.01
N GLY A 39 -1.68 -3.07 8.73
CA GLY A 39 -2.67 -3.84 7.99
C GLY A 39 -2.03 -4.94 7.16
N THR A 40 -2.76 -5.38 6.14
CA THR A 40 -2.37 -6.55 5.35
C THR A 40 -2.49 -6.23 3.88
N VAL A 41 -1.40 -6.43 3.14
CA VAL A 41 -1.34 -6.25 1.70
C VAL A 41 -1.02 -7.58 1.05
N ARG A 42 -1.85 -8.01 0.11
CA ARG A 42 -1.64 -9.19 -0.71
C ARG A 42 -1.11 -8.78 -2.07
N VAL A 43 0.02 -9.34 -2.45
CA VAL A 43 0.63 -9.16 -3.77
C VAL A 43 0.43 -10.45 -4.56
N ILE A 44 -0.10 -10.37 -5.77
CA ILE A 44 -0.48 -11.52 -6.59
C ILE A 44 0.20 -11.40 -7.94
N ARG A 45 0.85 -12.49 -8.39
CA ARG A 45 1.40 -12.56 -9.73
C ARG A 45 0.27 -12.64 -10.75
N VAL A 46 0.15 -11.61 -11.60
CA VAL A 46 -0.82 -11.56 -12.71
C VAL A 46 -0.10 -11.54 -14.05
N GLN A 47 -0.86 -11.62 -15.15
CA GLN A 47 -0.29 -11.50 -16.48
C GLN A 47 0.33 -10.11 -16.64
N GLY A 48 1.62 -10.06 -16.97
CA GLY A 48 2.33 -8.82 -17.20
C GLY A 48 2.74 -8.02 -15.96
N GLY A 49 2.44 -8.48 -14.74
CA GLY A 49 2.74 -7.68 -13.55
C GLY A 49 2.38 -8.31 -12.20
N LEU A 50 2.23 -7.45 -11.21
CA LEU A 50 1.81 -7.77 -9.84
C LEU A 50 0.57 -6.95 -9.49
N LEU A 51 -0.51 -7.63 -9.09
CA LEU A 51 -1.67 -6.99 -8.47
C LEU A 51 -1.38 -6.85 -6.97
N VAL A 52 -1.43 -5.62 -6.46
CA VAL A 52 -1.25 -5.29 -5.05
C VAL A 52 -2.61 -4.85 -4.52
N GLN A 53 -3.13 -5.55 -3.53
CA GLN A 53 -4.42 -5.24 -2.93
C GLN A 53 -4.42 -5.43 -1.43
N GLY A 54 -5.19 -4.65 -0.68
CA GLY A 54 -5.31 -4.84 0.77
C GLY A 54 -5.88 -3.64 1.50
N THR A 55 -5.84 -3.72 2.82
CA THR A 55 -6.36 -2.69 3.71
C THR A 55 -5.27 -2.25 4.66
N VAL A 56 -5.08 -0.94 4.77
CA VAL A 56 -4.11 -0.31 5.68
C VAL A 56 -4.84 0.74 6.52
N GLU A 57 -4.64 0.67 7.82
CA GLU A 57 -5.15 1.59 8.81
C GLU A 57 -4.05 2.53 9.27
N THR A 58 -4.45 3.77 9.54
CA THR A 58 -3.58 4.84 10.02
C THR A 58 -4.40 5.84 10.83
N GLN A 59 -3.73 6.87 11.33
CA GLN A 59 -4.38 8.07 11.85
C GLN A 59 -3.65 9.31 11.35
N VAL A 60 -4.43 10.35 11.06
CA VAL A 60 -3.92 11.64 10.61
C VAL A 60 -4.28 12.71 11.62
N TRP A 61 -3.36 13.63 11.88
CA TRP A 61 -3.61 14.79 12.73
C TRP A 61 -4.29 15.90 11.91
N LEU A 62 -5.48 16.29 12.34
CA LEU A 62 -6.28 17.34 11.72
C LEU A 62 -6.60 18.42 12.74
N GLU A 63 -6.95 19.60 12.25
CA GLU A 63 -7.48 20.69 13.06
C GLU A 63 -9.01 20.74 12.93
N CYS A 64 -9.71 20.84 14.05
CA CYS A 64 -11.16 20.97 14.05
C CYS A 64 -11.58 22.39 13.65
N VAL A 65 -12.36 22.53 12.57
CA VAL A 65 -12.83 23.84 12.09
C VAL A 65 -13.75 24.59 13.07
N ARG A 66 -14.26 23.93 14.11
CA ARG A 66 -15.16 24.56 15.12
C ARG A 66 -14.44 25.09 16.34
N CYS A 67 -13.44 24.37 16.84
CA CYS A 67 -12.74 24.71 18.08
C CYS A 67 -11.25 24.97 17.90
N LEU A 68 -10.70 24.70 16.71
CA LEU A 68 -9.28 24.79 16.38
C LEU A 68 -8.38 23.85 17.21
N ASP A 69 -8.96 22.83 17.85
CA ASP A 69 -8.20 21.81 18.53
C ASP A 69 -7.68 20.76 17.55
N SER A 70 -6.43 20.34 17.73
CA SER A 70 -5.86 19.21 17.01
C SER A 70 -6.45 17.89 17.51
N PHE A 71 -6.78 16.99 16.58
CA PHE A 71 -7.27 15.65 16.89
C PHE A 71 -6.74 14.62 15.90
N ALA A 72 -6.64 13.37 16.34
CA ALA A 72 -6.29 12.24 15.47
C ALA A 72 -7.56 11.64 14.87
N LEU A 73 -7.66 11.65 13.55
CA LEU A 73 -8.73 10.98 12.80
C LEU A 73 -8.23 9.60 12.33
N PRO A 74 -8.81 8.49 12.82
CA PRO A 74 -8.50 7.17 12.27
C PRO A 74 -9.02 7.06 10.83
N ILE A 75 -8.19 6.52 9.94
CA ILE A 75 -8.52 6.30 8.53
C ILE A 75 -8.18 4.86 8.15
N THR A 76 -9.10 4.23 7.43
CA THR A 76 -8.88 2.95 6.76
C THR A 76 -8.77 3.20 5.26
N LEU A 77 -7.67 2.74 4.67
CA LEU A 77 -7.33 2.89 3.26
C LEU A 77 -7.45 1.53 2.59
N GLU A 78 -8.20 1.46 1.50
CA GLU A 78 -8.21 0.30 0.60
C GLU A 78 -7.25 0.57 -0.54
N LEU A 79 -6.32 -0.37 -0.76
CA LEU A 79 -5.37 -0.32 -1.86
C LEU A 79 -5.74 -1.38 -2.88
N GLU A 80 -5.75 -1.00 -4.14
CA GLU A 80 -5.83 -1.92 -5.28
C GLU A 80 -5.12 -1.28 -6.47
N GLU A 81 -4.00 -1.86 -6.91
CA GLU A 81 -3.22 -1.32 -8.03
C GLU A 81 -2.44 -2.43 -8.74
N THR A 82 -2.25 -2.31 -10.06
CA THR A 82 -1.45 -3.26 -10.84
C THR A 82 -0.14 -2.65 -11.30
N PHE A 83 0.97 -3.24 -10.87
CA PHE A 83 2.31 -2.82 -11.25
C PHE A 83 2.84 -3.70 -12.38
N GLY A 84 3.11 -3.10 -13.53
CA GLY A 84 3.75 -3.78 -14.65
C GLY A 84 5.21 -4.14 -14.34
N LEU A 85 5.62 -5.35 -14.71
CA LEU A 85 7.04 -5.73 -14.66
C LEU A 85 7.69 -5.39 -16.01
N SER A 86 8.78 -4.62 -15.98
CA SER A 86 9.54 -4.26 -17.18
C SER A 86 9.93 -5.52 -17.97
N GLY A 87 9.52 -5.59 -19.24
CA GLY A 87 9.66 -6.77 -20.11
C GLY A 87 8.34 -7.47 -20.46
N ALA A 88 7.27 -7.20 -19.71
CA ALA A 88 5.91 -7.48 -20.17
C ALA A 88 5.52 -6.42 -21.20
N SER A 89 5.46 -6.78 -22.49
CA SER A 89 4.94 -5.87 -23.51
C SER A 89 3.54 -5.40 -23.09
N ARG A 90 3.37 -4.10 -22.87
CA ARG A 90 2.06 -3.48 -22.73
C ARG A 90 1.35 -3.61 -24.08
N ARG A 91 0.59 -4.69 -24.29
CA ARG A 91 -0.41 -4.71 -25.36
C ARG A 91 -1.54 -3.80 -24.87
N GLN A 92 -1.55 -2.57 -25.38
CA GLN A 92 -2.73 -1.73 -25.40
C GLN A 92 -3.64 -2.31 -26.49
N ASP A 93 -4.77 -2.88 -26.08
CA ASP A 93 -5.95 -2.98 -26.92
C ASP A 93 -6.92 -1.86 -26.52
#